data_AF-A0A1X1QLT5-F1
#
_entry.id   AF-A0A1X1QLT5-F1
#
_cell.length_a   1.000
_cell.length_b   1.000
_cell.length_c   1.000
_cell.angle_alpha   90.00
_cell.angle_beta   90.00
_cell.angle_gamma   90.00
#
_symmetry.space_group_name_H-M   'P 1'
#
loop_
_entity.id
_entity.type
_entity.pdbx_description
1 polymer ?
#
loop_
_entity_poly.entity_id
_entity_poly.type
_entity_poly.pdbx_seq_one_letter_code
_entity_poly.pdbx_strand_id
1 'polypeptide(L)'
;MLGDESALYADAAYSSQQARDKLAKFGMADQVQRKGYRGKPLSKQEQARNKAIAVTQAGGERPFATYKRHYGLARTRFMGLGKNATVYGLAAMAANIRKGAKCLTLYGIPEPSYAG
;
A
#
# COMPACT_ATOMS: atom_id res chain seq x y z
N MET A 1 0.22 11.12 -9.30
CA MET A 1 0.52 10.10 -10.31
C MET A 1 1.80 10.54 -10.97
N LEU A 2 2.87 9.76 -10.81
CA LEU A 2 4.21 10.10 -11.31
C LEU A 2 4.36 9.86 -12.83
N GLY A 3 3.31 9.41 -13.52
CA GLY A 3 3.23 9.38 -14.99
C GLY A 3 3.55 8.02 -15.63
N ASP A 4 4.29 7.15 -14.94
CA ASP A 4 4.76 5.85 -15.48
C ASP A 4 4.00 4.64 -14.88
N GLU A 5 2.87 4.89 -14.23
CA GLU A 5 2.12 3.85 -13.54
C GLU A 5 1.38 2.98 -14.57
N SER A 6 1.75 1.71 -14.69
CA SER A 6 1.12 0.79 -15.65
C SER A 6 -0.20 0.17 -15.15
N ALA A 7 -0.48 0.27 -13.85
CA ALA A 7 -1.65 -0.30 -13.21
C ALA A 7 -2.05 0.49 -11.96
N LEU A 8 -3.35 0.56 -11.67
CA LEU A 8 -3.87 1.10 -10.42
C LEU A 8 -4.38 -0.02 -9.51
N TYR A 9 -3.68 -0.26 -8.40
CA TYR A 9 -4.13 -1.15 -7.33
C TYR A 9 -4.83 -0.34 -6.25
N ALA A 10 -6.15 -0.51 -6.11
CA ALA A 10 -6.94 0.22 -5.12
C ALA A 10 -8.10 -0.62 -4.56
N ASP A 11 -8.62 -0.23 -3.40
CA ASP A 11 -9.75 -0.90 -2.78
C ASP A 11 -11.07 -0.51 -3.46
N ALA A 12 -12.16 -1.17 -3.07
CA ALA A 12 -13.46 -1.01 -3.69
C ALA A 12 -14.09 0.39 -3.49
N ALA A 13 -13.60 1.21 -2.58
CA ALA A 13 -14.04 2.60 -2.43
C ALA A 13 -13.65 3.46 -3.64
N TYR A 14 -12.57 3.08 -4.34
CA TYR A 14 -12.12 3.74 -5.57
C TYR A 14 -12.80 3.20 -6.83
N SER A 15 -13.68 2.19 -6.70
CA SER A 15 -14.40 1.58 -7.82
C SER A 15 -15.53 2.50 -8.29
N SER A 16 -15.20 3.48 -9.12
CA SER A 16 -16.15 4.35 -9.83
C SER A 16 -16.03 4.19 -11.35
N GLN A 17 -17.08 4.55 -12.09
CA GLN A 17 -17.03 4.56 -13.55
C GLN A 17 -16.01 5.59 -14.04
N GLN A 18 -16.02 6.79 -13.44
CA GLN A 18 -15.05 7.85 -13.74
C GLN A 18 -13.59 7.41 -13.54
N ALA A 19 -13.31 6.62 -12.50
CA ALA A 19 -11.96 6.07 -12.30
C ALA A 19 -11.59 5.09 -13.42
N ARG A 20 -12.51 4.22 -13.83
CA ARG A 20 -12.29 3.27 -14.94
C ARG A 20 -12.05 3.99 -16.27
N ASP A 21 -12.84 5.01 -16.57
CA ASP A 21 -12.71 5.78 -17.82
C ASP A 21 -11.36 6.53 -17.86
N LYS A 22 -10.92 7.07 -16.71
CA LYS A 22 -9.60 7.68 -16.58
C LYS A 22 -8.49 6.66 -16.80
N LEU A 23 -8.56 5.49 -16.17
CA LEU A 23 -7.56 4.43 -16.35
C LEU A 23 -7.45 3.98 -17.81
N ALA A 24 -8.60 3.81 -18.48
CA ALA A 24 -8.63 3.48 -19.90
C ALA A 24 -7.98 4.59 -20.75
N LYS A 25 -8.27 5.87 -20.46
CA LYS A 25 -7.66 7.02 -21.15
C LYS A 25 -6.13 7.05 -21.00
N PHE A 26 -5.62 6.65 -19.85
CA PHE A 26 -4.18 6.62 -19.57
C PHE A 26 -3.52 5.27 -19.92
N GLY A 27 -4.25 4.31 -20.48
CA GLY A 27 -3.71 2.98 -20.80
C GLY A 27 -3.30 2.15 -19.57
N MET A 28 -3.83 2.47 -18.39
CA MET A 28 -3.48 1.82 -17.13
C MET A 28 -4.38 0.61 -16.86
N ALA A 29 -3.80 -0.48 -16.37
CA ALA A 29 -4.57 -1.65 -15.97
C ALA A 29 -5.42 -1.36 -14.72
N ASP A 30 -6.72 -1.68 -14.80
CA ASP A 30 -7.66 -1.60 -13.68
C ASP A 30 -7.47 -2.78 -12.72
N GLN A 31 -6.73 -2.54 -11.63
CA GLN A 31 -6.57 -3.44 -10.50
C GLN A 31 -7.30 -2.90 -9.26
N VAL A 32 -8.42 -2.20 -9.47
CA VAL A 32 -9.30 -1.76 -8.38
C VAL A 32 -10.25 -2.88 -7.99
N GLN A 33 -10.37 -3.18 -6.70
CA GLN A 33 -11.28 -4.21 -6.20
C GLN A 33 -12.74 -3.91 -6.62
N ARG A 34 -13.49 -4.95 -7.00
CA ARG A 34 -14.91 -4.83 -7.32
C ARG A 34 -15.74 -4.73 -6.05
N LYS A 35 -16.81 -3.96 -6.12
CA LYS A 35 -17.79 -3.77 -5.04
C LYS A 35 -19.06 -4.56 -5.35
N GLY A 36 -19.58 -5.28 -4.37
CA GLY A 36 -20.93 -5.85 -4.45
C GLY A 36 -21.99 -4.78 -4.19
N TYR A 37 -23.17 -4.94 -4.78
CA TYR A 37 -24.31 -4.03 -4.61
C TYR A 37 -25.53 -4.77 -4.06
N ARG A 38 -26.50 -4.03 -3.53
CA ARG A 38 -27.77 -4.61 -3.07
C ARG A 38 -28.44 -5.34 -4.23
N GLY A 39 -28.73 -6.64 -4.05
CA GLY A 39 -29.30 -7.50 -5.10
C GLY A 39 -28.30 -7.99 -6.15
N LYS A 40 -27.03 -7.58 -6.07
CA LYS A 40 -25.95 -8.05 -6.97
C LYS A 40 -24.67 -8.32 -6.17
N PRO A 41 -24.59 -9.47 -5.49
CA PRO A 41 -23.38 -9.85 -4.76
C PRO A 41 -22.21 -10.11 -5.72
N LEU A 42 -20.99 -10.07 -5.20
CA LEU A 42 -19.78 -10.38 -5.97
C LEU A 42 -19.81 -11.84 -6.42
N SER A 43 -19.55 -12.07 -7.70
CA SER A 43 -19.34 -13.40 -8.25
C SER A 43 -18.08 -14.04 -7.67
N LYS A 44 -17.96 -15.37 -7.72
CA LYS A 44 -16.76 -16.09 -7.27
C LYS A 44 -15.49 -15.61 -8.00
N GLN A 45 -15.61 -15.27 -9.29
CA GLN A 45 -14.50 -14.75 -10.09
C GLN A 45 -14.06 -13.36 -9.59
N GLU A 46 -15.00 -12.47 -9.30
CA GLU A 46 -14.67 -11.15 -8.74
C GLU A 46 -14.06 -11.24 -7.34
N GLN A 47 -14.53 -12.17 -6.51
CA GLN A 47 -13.93 -12.43 -5.20
C GLN A 47 -12.48 -12.93 -5.33
N ALA A 48 -12.21 -13.85 -6.25
CA ALA A 48 -10.86 -14.34 -6.52
C ALA A 48 -9.93 -13.21 -7.02
N ARG A 49 -10.42 -12.36 -7.94
CA ARG A 49 -9.70 -11.17 -8.39
C ARG A 49 -9.41 -10.21 -7.23
N ASN A 50 -10.41 -9.89 -6.41
CA ASN A 50 -10.23 -9.02 -5.25
C ASN A 50 -9.19 -9.58 -4.28
N LYS A 51 -9.17 -10.90 -4.05
CA LYS A 51 -8.17 -11.55 -3.21
C LYS A 51 -6.76 -11.39 -3.76
N ALA A 52 -6.56 -11.55 -5.08
CA ALA A 52 -5.27 -11.34 -5.71
C ALA A 52 -4.80 -9.88 -5.60
N ILE A 53 -5.69 -8.92 -5.83
CA ILE A 53 -5.41 -7.49 -5.67
C ILE A 53 -5.05 -7.15 -4.21
N ALA A 54 -5.79 -7.70 -3.25
CA ALA A 54 -5.58 -7.46 -1.82
C ALA A 54 -4.18 -7.86 -1.34
N VAL A 55 -3.58 -8.91 -1.92
CA VAL A 55 -2.20 -9.32 -1.59
C VAL A 55 -1.19 -8.22 -1.91
N THR A 56 -1.35 -7.59 -3.08
CA THR A 56 -0.47 -6.48 -3.51
C THR A 56 -0.67 -5.26 -2.63
N GLN A 57 -1.93 -4.90 -2.36
CA GLN A 57 -2.27 -3.77 -1.48
C GLN A 57 -1.77 -3.95 -0.05
N ALA A 58 -1.85 -5.17 0.49
CA ALA A 58 -1.39 -5.49 1.84
C ALA A 58 0.11 -5.18 2.03
N GLY A 59 0.90 -5.21 0.96
CA GLY A 59 2.29 -4.77 0.97
C GLY A 59 2.44 -3.29 1.34
N GLY A 60 1.62 -2.42 0.75
CA GLY A 60 1.61 -0.97 1.02
C GLY A 60 0.96 -0.60 2.36
N GLU A 61 0.00 -1.39 2.84
CA GLU A 61 -0.68 -1.14 4.12
C GLU A 61 0.09 -1.62 5.35
N ARG A 62 0.94 -2.65 5.20
CA ARG A 62 1.72 -3.25 6.30
C ARG A 62 2.54 -2.26 7.12
N PRO A 63 3.26 -1.29 6.51
CA PRO A 63 3.95 -0.24 7.25
C PRO A 63 2.99 0.58 8.14
N PHE A 64 1.83 0.98 7.62
CA PHE A 64 0.84 1.74 8.40
C PHE A 64 0.27 0.93 9.56
N ALA A 65 -0.03 -0.35 9.35
CA ALA A 65 -0.44 -1.24 10.45
C ALA A 65 0.66 -1.33 11.53
N THR A 66 1.93 -1.39 11.11
CA THR A 66 3.08 -1.39 12.01
C THR A 66 3.16 -0.09 12.81
N TYR A 67 3.02 1.06 12.17
CA TYR A 67 3.03 2.37 12.83
C TYR A 67 1.92 2.50 13.86
N LYS A 68 0.69 2.10 13.51
CA LYS A 68 -0.46 2.16 14.41
C LYS A 68 -0.27 1.25 15.63
N ARG A 69 0.16 0.00 15.42
CA ARG A 69 0.23 -1.02 16.48
C ARG A 69 1.49 -0.93 17.34
N HIS A 70 2.65 -0.74 16.72
CA HIS A 70 3.95 -0.81 17.41
C HIS A 70 4.51 0.55 17.80
N TYR A 71 4.12 1.62 17.11
CA TYR A 71 4.58 2.98 17.40
C TYR A 71 3.49 3.86 18.02
N GLY A 72 2.32 3.29 18.35
CA GLY A 72 1.23 4.00 19.00
C GLY A 72 0.56 5.07 18.13
N LEU A 73 0.76 5.06 16.80
CA LEU A 73 0.25 6.09 15.90
C LEU A 73 -1.19 5.84 15.42
N ALA A 74 -1.95 5.00 16.11
CA ALA A 74 -3.38 4.84 15.86
C ALA A 74 -4.15 6.14 16.17
N ARG A 75 -3.72 6.87 17.20
CA ARG A 75 -4.14 8.22 17.52
C ARG A 75 -2.95 9.02 18.03
N THR A 76 -2.81 10.25 17.58
CA THR A 76 -1.77 11.17 18.04
C THR A 76 -2.29 12.04 19.19
N ARG A 77 -1.42 12.32 20.16
CA ARG A 77 -1.68 13.27 21.26
C ARG A 77 -1.39 14.72 20.90
N PHE A 78 -0.76 14.96 19.74
CA PHE A 78 -0.30 16.28 19.36
C PHE A 78 -1.35 17.02 18.53
N MET A 79 -1.60 18.28 18.92
CA MET A 79 -2.39 19.22 18.13
C MET A 79 -1.47 19.92 17.12
N GLY A 80 -1.78 19.75 15.83
CA GLY A 80 -1.08 20.39 14.72
C GLY A 80 -0.41 19.39 13.75
N LEU A 81 -0.59 19.64 12.45
CA LEU A 81 -0.07 18.78 11.38
C LEU A 81 1.45 18.64 11.42
N GLY A 82 2.19 19.72 11.72
CA GLY A 82 3.66 19.70 11.78
C GLY A 82 4.18 18.73 12.84
N LYS A 83 3.64 18.78 14.08
CA LYS A 83 4.03 17.87 15.17
C LYS A 83 3.72 16.41 14.82
N ASN A 84 2.55 16.18 14.19
CA ASN A 84 2.16 14.85 13.74
C ASN A 84 3.10 14.31 12.66
N ALA A 85 3.48 15.16 11.70
CA ALA A 85 4.42 14.81 10.64
C ALA A 85 5.81 14.48 11.20
N THR A 86 6.31 15.25 12.17
CA THR A 86 7.60 14.99 12.83
C THR A 86 7.61 13.62 13.50
N VAL A 87 6.60 13.31 14.30
CA VAL A 87 6.53 12.05 15.05
C VAL A 87 6.34 10.86 14.10
N TYR A 88 5.51 11.03 13.07
CA TYR A 88 5.35 10.03 12.02
C TYR A 88 6.68 9.77 11.29
N GLY A 89 7.41 10.83 10.92
CA GLY A 89 8.73 10.72 10.27
C GLY A 89 9.74 9.98 11.14
N LEU A 90 9.81 10.29 12.44
CA LEU A 90 10.66 9.57 13.39
C LEU A 90 10.30 8.07 13.48
N ALA A 91 9.01 7.75 13.55
CA ALA A 91 8.54 6.37 13.56
C ALA A 91 8.87 5.63 12.24
N ALA A 92 8.74 6.31 11.10
CA ALA A 92 9.09 5.76 9.80
C ALA A 92 10.59 5.45 9.69
N MET A 93 11.46 6.38 10.12
CA MET A 93 12.90 6.16 10.16
C MET A 93 13.26 4.98 11.07
N ALA A 94 12.73 4.95 12.30
CA ALA A 94 12.97 3.85 13.24
C ALA A 94 12.49 2.49 12.69
N ALA A 95 11.35 2.44 12.02
CA ALA A 95 10.84 1.22 11.40
C ALA A 95 11.73 0.74 10.25
N ASN A 96 12.24 1.66 9.42
CA ASN A 96 13.16 1.34 8.34
C ASN A 96 14.49 0.80 8.88
N ILE A 97 15.05 1.42 9.91
CA ILE A 97 16.28 0.92 10.59
C ILE A 97 16.05 -0.49 11.12
N ARG A 98 14.94 -0.74 11.84
CA ARG A 98 14.61 -2.07 12.37
C ARG A 98 14.45 -3.10 11.24
N LYS A 99 13.80 -2.72 10.14
CA LYS A 99 13.65 -3.60 8.96
C LYS A 99 15.00 -3.90 8.31
N GLY A 100 15.86 -2.90 8.16
CA GLY A 100 17.22 -3.04 7.63
C GLY A 100 18.07 -3.96 8.50
N ALA A 101 18.06 -3.78 9.83
CA ALA A 101 18.74 -4.65 10.78
C ALA A 101 18.27 -6.11 10.65
N LYS A 102 16.96 -6.34 10.56
CA LYS A 102 16.42 -7.70 10.34
C LYS A 102 16.84 -8.29 8.99
N CYS A 103 16.88 -7.47 7.94
CA CYS A 103 17.36 -7.89 6.62
C CYS A 103 18.83 -8.33 6.70
N LEU A 104 19.67 -7.54 7.35
CA LEU A 104 21.09 -7.84 7.57
C LEU A 104 21.27 -9.13 8.39
N THR A 105 20.47 -9.34 9.44
CA THR A 105 20.52 -10.58 10.24
C THR A 105 20.13 -11.81 9.44
N LEU A 106 19.15 -11.70 8.54
CA LEU A 106 18.63 -12.85 7.78
C LEU A 106 19.44 -13.16 6.52
N TYR A 107 19.99 -12.14 5.86
CA TYR A 107 20.58 -12.26 4.53
C TYR A 107 22.04 -11.83 4.47
N GLY A 108 22.63 -11.32 5.55
CA GLY A 108 23.99 -10.80 5.56
C GLY A 108 24.15 -9.49 4.78
N ILE A 109 25.39 -9.06 4.61
CA ILE A 109 25.73 -7.96 3.71
C ILE A 109 25.74 -8.53 2.29
N PRO A 110 24.98 -7.97 1.33
CA PRO A 110 25.05 -8.43 -0.05
C PRO A 110 26.49 -8.25 -0.58
N GLU A 111 27.07 -9.32 -1.11
CA GLU A 111 28.36 -9.25 -1.80
C GLU A 111 28.28 -8.22 -2.94
N PRO A 112 29.28 -7.35 -3.10
CA PRO A 112 29.28 -6.38 -4.19
C PRO A 112 29.31 -7.14 -5.52
N SER A 113 28.20 -7.11 -6.26
CA SER A 113 28.16 -7.62 -7.63
C SER A 113 28.94 -6.64 -8.52
N TYR A 114 30.23 -6.89 -8.69
CA TYR A 114 30.99 -6.27 -9.78
C TYR A 114 30.47 -6.88 -11.10
N ALA A 115 29.44 -6.26 -11.67
CA ALA A 115 29.08 -6.52 -13.06
C ALA A 115 30.15 -5.84 -13.92
N GLY A 116 31.02 -6.67 -14.52
CA GLY A 116 31.94 -6.26 -15.58
C GLY A 116 31.24 -6.13 -16.93
#